data_AF-A0A258D8H7-F1
#
_entry.id   AF-A0A258D8H7-F1
#
_cell.length_a   1.000
_cell.length_b   1.000
_cell.length_c   1.000
_cell.angle_alpha   90.00
_cell.angle_beta   90.00
_cell.angle_gamma   90.00
#
_symmetry.space_group_name_H-M   'P 1'
#
loop_
_entity.id
_entity.type
_entity.pdbx_description
1 polymer ?
#
loop_
_entity_poly.entity_id
_entity_poly.type
_entity_poly.pdbx_seq_one_letter_code
_entity_poly.pdbx_strand_id
1 'polypeptide(L)'
;MKAAFRPLALILTLLAATSPDGVEKADTPTMRAMMKQGSWSLRARGVMPTTSAANWASMITGAGPEQHGVTSNDWNVGEFNFPTAVIGTGGFFPSIFQVLREQNPTWEIGSIYHWDGFGNLYDRRFVSYDRRAETEDETTDLAVRYIQDKRPKFLFVHLDHVDHAGHAYGHGTPKYYDSVAKADRLIEKIRQATVAAGIADKTVILISSDHGGVGKGHGGETLAELEIPWIAYGAPVQPGRQLNLPINTFDTPATAAWLLGAQPPYAWIGRPVTPIGKGAPTPPQTYMVSSLYAAPVIEPAGDGNTPPGGLFVDRNARLTLRNPNPVGEIRYTLDGSTPTASSTRYDGPVEITRNTIIRTGLFVDGKAASATATGYFRIVRQDAAQPRGVTYKTYLLPEPAVRLPDFSRLQPASSGVTLDIALAGVPLPREDNVAVVFEGDLRIDTAGTYRFALASDDGSKLYVDGKAVVDNDGDHGVITAKGEITLQPGRHALRVEYFNGGGGSWLGAYFEGPGLPRQFIDPNLLTPAAR
;
A
#
# COMPACT_ATOMS: atom_id res chain seq x y z
N MET A 1 -13.44 39.51 -0.09
CA MET A 1 -13.08 39.22 1.32
C MET A 1 -11.71 38.56 1.33
N LYS A 2 -10.64 39.31 1.64
CA LYS A 2 -9.26 38.82 1.76
C LYS A 2 -8.76 39.17 3.17
N ALA A 3 -7.96 38.28 3.76
CA ALA A 3 -7.25 38.38 5.04
C ALA A 3 -7.97 37.93 6.34
N ALA A 4 -8.25 36.62 6.49
CA ALA A 4 -8.50 36.03 7.81
C ALA A 4 -7.92 34.60 8.01
N PHE A 5 -7.22 34.00 7.03
CA PHE A 5 -6.98 32.55 7.01
C PHE A 5 -5.50 32.11 6.92
N ARG A 6 -4.50 32.98 7.13
CA ARG A 6 -3.09 32.57 6.96
C ARG A 6 -2.42 32.31 8.32
N PRO A 7 -2.08 31.05 8.68
CA PRO A 7 -1.27 30.78 9.86
C PRO A 7 0.08 31.50 9.79
N LEU A 8 0.70 31.73 10.95
CA LEU A 8 2.07 32.21 11.00
C LEU A 8 3.09 31.11 10.79
N ALA A 9 2.79 29.85 11.13
CA ALA A 9 3.70 28.72 10.96
C ALA A 9 2.94 27.46 10.53
N LEU A 10 3.63 26.59 9.81
CA LEU A 10 3.14 25.27 9.42
C LEU A 10 4.17 24.20 9.81
N ILE A 11 3.71 23.15 10.48
CA ILE A 11 4.51 21.98 10.82
C ILE A 11 3.89 20.77 10.14
N LEU A 12 4.66 20.06 9.32
CA LEU A 12 4.29 18.77 8.77
C LEU A 12 4.98 17.70 9.62
N THR A 13 4.20 16.89 10.34
CA THR A 13 4.72 15.73 11.07
C THR A 13 4.29 14.49 10.32
N LEU A 14 5.24 13.76 9.78
CA LEU A 14 4.95 12.68 8.85
C LEU A 14 5.51 11.38 9.38
N LEU A 15 4.72 10.33 9.25
CA LEU A 15 5.01 9.01 9.79
C LEU A 15 5.23 8.06 8.63
N ALA A 16 6.34 7.32 8.61
CA ALA A 16 6.52 6.28 7.60
C ALA A 16 5.56 5.11 7.86
N ALA A 17 4.95 4.60 6.80
CA ALA A 17 4.09 3.40 6.79
C ALA A 17 2.97 3.33 7.86
N THR A 18 2.46 4.48 8.31
CA THR A 18 1.32 4.52 9.23
C THR A 18 0.02 4.43 8.44
N SER A 19 -0.64 3.27 8.50
CA SER A 19 -1.93 3.06 7.84
C SER A 19 -3.10 3.62 8.70
N PRO A 20 -4.29 3.85 8.09
CA PRO A 20 -5.53 4.09 8.81
C PRO A 20 -5.80 3.07 9.92
N ASP A 21 -5.54 1.79 9.64
CA ASP A 21 -5.67 0.69 10.59
C ASP A 21 -4.78 0.89 11.83
N GLY A 22 -3.54 1.34 11.61
CA GLY A 22 -2.62 1.72 12.68
C GLY A 22 -3.19 2.82 13.58
N VAL A 23 -3.72 3.90 12.99
CA VAL A 23 -4.33 5.00 13.76
C VAL A 23 -5.56 4.54 14.54
N GLU A 24 -6.39 3.68 13.95
CA GLU A 24 -7.64 3.21 14.54
C GLU A 24 -7.43 2.21 15.67
N LYS A 25 -6.48 1.29 15.55
CA LYS A 25 -6.28 0.17 16.49
C LYS A 25 -5.19 0.39 17.54
N ALA A 26 -4.18 1.21 17.25
CA ALA A 26 -3.15 1.53 18.25
C ALA A 26 -3.66 2.50 19.33
N ASP A 27 -2.90 2.67 20.40
CA ASP A 27 -3.18 3.69 21.42
C ASP A 27 -2.69 5.07 20.95
N THR A 28 -3.60 5.81 20.29
CA THR A 28 -3.32 7.09 19.61
C THR A 28 -4.13 8.27 20.18
N PRO A 29 -4.04 8.56 21.50
CA PRO A 29 -4.87 9.60 22.11
C PRO A 29 -4.63 10.99 21.53
N THR A 30 -3.40 11.31 21.11
CA THR A 30 -3.02 12.62 20.56
C THR A 30 -3.61 12.82 19.17
N MET A 31 -3.38 11.89 18.26
CA MET A 31 -3.94 11.93 16.91
C MET A 31 -5.48 11.90 16.95
N ARG A 32 -6.09 11.08 17.82
CA ARG A 32 -7.56 11.07 18.01
C ARG A 32 -8.07 12.41 18.54
N ALA A 33 -7.36 13.05 19.47
CA ALA A 33 -7.71 14.39 19.94
C ALA A 33 -7.59 15.44 18.82
N MET A 34 -6.52 15.37 18.03
CA MET A 34 -6.33 16.25 16.87
C MET A 34 -7.42 16.05 15.80
N MET A 35 -7.86 14.82 15.54
CA MET A 35 -8.99 14.54 14.65
C MET A 35 -10.30 15.14 15.19
N LYS A 36 -10.58 15.01 16.50
CA LYS A 36 -11.76 15.62 17.13
C LYS A 36 -11.73 17.15 17.09
N GLN A 37 -10.55 17.75 17.24
CA GLN A 37 -10.37 19.20 17.32
C GLN A 37 -9.97 19.84 15.97
N GLY A 38 -9.86 19.04 14.92
CA GLY A 38 -9.38 19.45 13.61
C GLY A 38 -10.21 18.88 12.47
N SER A 39 -9.60 18.83 11.29
CA SER A 39 -10.19 18.25 10.09
C SER A 39 -9.34 17.07 9.64
N TRP A 40 -9.94 15.96 9.21
CA TRP A 40 -9.17 14.74 8.94
C TRP A 40 -9.80 13.84 7.87
N SER A 41 -8.98 13.02 7.24
CA SER A 41 -9.40 11.86 6.44
C SER A 41 -8.51 10.68 6.79
N LEU A 42 -9.10 9.50 6.97
CA LEU A 42 -8.38 8.23 7.01
C LEU A 42 -8.45 7.49 5.66
N ARG A 43 -8.81 8.21 4.60
CA ARG A 43 -9.01 7.72 3.24
C ARG A 43 -8.22 8.54 2.22
N ALA A 44 -7.24 9.34 2.69
CA ALA A 44 -6.28 9.97 1.80
C ALA A 44 -5.41 8.89 1.16
N ARG A 45 -4.85 9.15 -0.02
CA ARG A 45 -4.08 8.15 -0.77
C ARG A 45 -2.65 8.60 -1.05
N GLY A 46 -1.71 7.67 -0.99
CA GLY A 46 -0.39 7.81 -1.58
C GLY A 46 -0.44 7.84 -3.11
N VAL A 47 0.75 7.77 -3.71
CA VAL A 47 0.98 7.55 -5.14
C VAL A 47 1.52 6.15 -5.39
N MET A 48 1.49 5.74 -6.66
CA MET A 48 2.07 4.48 -7.11
C MET A 48 3.46 4.70 -7.71
N PRO A 49 4.45 3.81 -7.46
CA PRO A 49 4.36 2.70 -6.52
C PRO A 49 4.32 3.19 -5.06
N THR A 50 3.81 2.38 -4.14
CA THR A 50 3.71 2.72 -2.70
C THR A 50 5.07 2.58 -1.98
N THR A 51 6.13 3.06 -2.62
CA THR A 51 7.48 3.15 -2.05
C THR A 51 7.66 4.49 -1.33
N SER A 52 8.54 4.50 -0.34
CA SER A 52 8.80 5.66 0.51
C SER A 52 9.30 6.84 -0.32
N ALA A 53 10.33 6.67 -1.16
CA ALA A 53 10.87 7.75 -1.99
C ALA A 53 9.82 8.38 -2.92
N ALA A 54 9.03 7.57 -3.62
CA ALA A 54 7.99 8.07 -4.53
C ALA A 54 6.96 8.93 -3.79
N ASN A 55 6.51 8.47 -2.62
CA ASN A 55 5.50 9.15 -1.83
C ASN A 55 6.04 10.37 -1.08
N TRP A 56 7.24 10.30 -0.50
CA TRP A 56 7.90 11.44 0.11
C TRP A 56 8.19 12.54 -0.91
N ALA A 57 8.66 12.17 -2.12
CA ALA A 57 8.85 13.12 -3.21
C ALA A 57 7.52 13.78 -3.59
N SER A 58 6.43 13.01 -3.76
CA SER A 58 5.10 13.57 -4.04
C SER A 58 4.62 14.51 -2.93
N MET A 59 4.89 14.19 -1.67
CA MET A 59 4.49 14.99 -0.49
C MET A 59 5.28 16.30 -0.34
N ILE A 60 6.40 16.46 -1.03
CA ILE A 60 7.14 17.74 -1.06
C ILE A 60 7.07 18.44 -2.42
N THR A 61 6.64 17.78 -3.49
CA THR A 61 6.64 18.33 -4.85
C THR A 61 5.25 18.59 -5.44
N GLY A 62 4.18 18.18 -4.77
CA GLY A 62 2.81 18.47 -5.24
C GLY A 62 2.46 17.82 -6.58
N ALA A 63 3.16 16.77 -6.95
CA ALA A 63 2.90 15.98 -8.15
C ALA A 63 3.20 14.49 -7.92
N GLY A 64 2.79 13.61 -8.84
CA GLY A 64 3.08 12.18 -8.78
C GLY A 64 4.40 11.79 -9.45
N PRO A 65 4.83 10.51 -9.34
CA PRO A 65 6.07 10.01 -9.92
C PRO A 65 6.22 10.25 -11.41
N GLU A 66 5.11 10.21 -12.15
CA GLU A 66 5.06 10.52 -13.58
C GLU A 66 5.49 11.96 -13.92
N GLN A 67 5.50 12.87 -12.94
CA GLN A 67 5.95 14.25 -13.09
C GLN A 67 7.35 14.45 -12.49
N HIS A 68 7.61 13.98 -11.27
CA HIS A 68 8.86 14.24 -10.55
C HIS A 68 9.95 13.17 -10.77
N GLY A 69 9.66 12.06 -11.45
CA GLY A 69 10.65 11.06 -11.87
C GLY A 69 11.19 10.12 -10.79
N VAL A 70 10.72 10.25 -9.54
CA VAL A 70 11.16 9.40 -8.41
C VAL A 70 10.23 8.20 -8.29
N THR A 71 10.74 7.00 -8.55
CA THR A 71 9.94 5.77 -8.68
C THR A 71 10.39 4.62 -7.79
N SER A 72 11.57 4.68 -7.18
CA SER A 72 12.04 3.67 -6.21
C SER A 72 12.84 4.31 -5.08
N ASN A 73 13.06 3.54 -4.02
CA ASN A 73 13.87 3.95 -2.87
C ASN A 73 15.37 4.12 -3.21
N ASP A 74 15.83 3.54 -4.33
CA ASP A 74 17.21 3.65 -4.83
C ASP A 74 17.45 4.87 -5.71
N TRP A 75 16.44 5.74 -5.88
CA TRP A 75 16.55 6.90 -6.75
C TRP A 75 17.61 7.90 -6.25
N ASN A 76 18.45 8.39 -7.17
CA ASN A 76 19.39 9.48 -6.93
C ASN A 76 19.20 10.62 -7.95
N VAL A 77 19.67 11.81 -7.60
CA VAL A 77 19.67 12.97 -8.50
C VAL A 77 20.45 12.64 -9.77
N GLY A 78 19.80 12.73 -10.93
CA GLY A 78 20.41 12.39 -12.23
C GLY A 78 20.21 10.93 -12.66
N GLU A 79 19.82 10.04 -11.75
CA GLU A 79 19.56 8.62 -12.02
C GLU A 79 18.05 8.41 -12.16
N PHE A 80 17.55 8.63 -13.37
CA PHE A 80 16.13 8.55 -13.66
C PHE A 80 15.78 7.38 -14.56
N ASN A 81 14.66 6.72 -14.25
CA ASN A 81 13.98 5.86 -15.21
C ASN A 81 13.40 6.67 -16.38
N PHE A 82 12.98 7.92 -16.12
CA PHE A 82 12.53 8.89 -17.12
C PHE A 82 12.70 10.33 -16.59
N PRO A 83 12.92 11.33 -17.47
CA PRO A 83 13.17 12.70 -17.04
C PRO A 83 11.95 13.34 -16.35
N THR A 84 12.22 14.27 -15.42
CA THR A 84 11.20 15.10 -14.79
C THR A 84 10.44 15.94 -15.83
N ALA A 85 9.14 16.15 -15.63
CA ALA A 85 8.32 16.96 -16.54
C ALA A 85 8.74 18.44 -16.58
N VAL A 86 9.30 18.95 -15.47
CA VAL A 86 10.01 20.24 -15.41
C VAL A 86 11.25 20.10 -14.54
N ILE A 87 12.30 20.84 -14.87
CA ILE A 87 13.57 20.87 -14.12
C ILE A 87 13.64 22.18 -13.35
N GLY A 88 13.67 22.07 -12.02
CA GLY A 88 13.99 23.14 -11.09
C GLY A 88 15.49 23.24 -10.82
N THR A 89 15.85 23.90 -9.72
CA THR A 89 17.27 24.15 -9.40
C THR A 89 17.96 22.85 -9.01
N GLY A 90 19.17 22.61 -9.52
CA GLY A 90 19.97 21.42 -9.16
C GLY A 90 19.49 20.10 -9.76
N GLY A 91 18.62 20.12 -10.77
CA GLY A 91 18.10 18.90 -11.40
C GLY A 91 16.86 18.31 -10.73
N PHE A 92 16.35 18.98 -9.69
CA PHE A 92 15.17 18.55 -8.94
C PHE A 92 13.87 19.06 -9.56
N PHE A 93 12.80 18.30 -9.39
CA PHE A 93 11.45 18.85 -9.56
C PHE A 93 11.15 19.87 -8.44
N PRO A 94 10.49 21.02 -8.70
CA PRO A 94 10.30 22.06 -7.69
C PRO A 94 9.58 21.58 -6.43
N SER A 95 10.27 21.61 -5.29
CA SER A 95 9.74 21.23 -3.98
C SER A 95 9.12 22.42 -3.24
N ILE A 96 8.31 22.15 -2.20
CA ILE A 96 7.73 23.16 -1.32
C ILE A 96 8.83 24.02 -0.68
N PHE A 97 9.99 23.45 -0.38
CA PHE A 97 11.13 24.19 0.14
C PHE A 97 11.59 25.27 -0.85
N GLN A 98 11.77 24.91 -2.12
CA GLN A 98 12.13 25.85 -3.17
C GLN A 98 11.05 26.91 -3.36
N VAL A 99 9.79 26.48 -3.53
CA VAL A 99 8.63 27.36 -3.75
C VAL A 99 8.49 28.40 -2.63
N LEU A 100 8.65 27.99 -1.37
CA LEU A 100 8.58 28.90 -0.23
C LEU A 100 9.78 29.85 -0.17
N ARG A 101 11.01 29.36 -0.40
CA ARG A 101 12.23 30.18 -0.32
C ARG A 101 12.27 31.24 -1.41
N GLU A 102 11.90 30.90 -2.65
CA GLU A 102 11.91 31.84 -3.77
C GLU A 102 10.91 32.99 -3.56
N GLN A 103 9.73 32.69 -3.00
CA GLN A 103 8.70 33.69 -2.73
C GLN A 103 8.95 34.45 -1.42
N ASN A 104 9.67 33.85 -0.47
CA ASN A 104 9.95 34.43 0.84
C ASN A 104 11.39 34.13 1.31
N PRO A 105 12.40 34.88 0.82
CA PRO A 105 13.81 34.58 1.08
C PRO A 105 14.24 34.59 2.54
N THR A 106 13.52 35.33 3.39
CA THR A 106 13.81 35.54 4.82
C THR A 106 13.13 34.55 5.75
N TRP A 107 12.26 33.68 5.22
CA TRP A 107 11.56 32.71 6.05
C TRP A 107 12.50 31.65 6.58
N GLU A 108 12.30 31.32 7.85
CA GLU A 108 12.98 30.19 8.48
C GLU A 108 12.26 28.89 8.11
N ILE A 109 12.96 28.03 7.37
CA ILE A 109 12.43 26.80 6.77
C ILE A 109 13.29 25.63 7.26
N GLY A 110 12.68 24.63 7.91
CA GLY A 110 13.40 23.46 8.43
C GLY A 110 12.95 22.14 7.82
N SER A 111 13.89 21.20 7.76
CA SER A 111 13.69 19.80 7.41
C SER A 111 14.47 18.92 8.38
N ILE A 112 13.76 18.07 9.12
CA ILE A 112 14.34 17.15 10.09
C ILE A 112 13.77 15.76 9.81
N TYR A 113 14.63 14.80 9.52
CA TYR A 113 14.22 13.48 9.03
C TYR A 113 15.03 12.35 9.64
N HIS A 114 14.43 11.18 9.68
CA HIS A 114 15.01 9.97 10.23
C HIS A 114 15.57 9.06 9.11
N TRP A 115 14.79 8.82 8.05
CA TRP A 115 15.19 8.02 6.90
C TRP A 115 16.18 8.75 6.00
N ASP A 116 17.35 8.16 5.75
CA ASP A 116 18.44 8.80 5.01
C ASP A 116 18.05 9.18 3.57
N GLY A 117 17.28 8.31 2.91
CA GLY A 117 16.81 8.51 1.54
C GLY A 117 15.99 9.79 1.34
N PHE A 118 15.34 10.32 2.38
CA PHE A 118 14.57 11.56 2.29
C PHE A 118 15.44 12.77 1.92
N GLY A 119 16.67 12.83 2.46
CA GLY A 119 17.60 13.93 2.22
C GLY A 119 18.03 14.06 0.75
N ASN A 120 17.83 13.00 -0.04
CA ASN A 120 18.14 12.98 -1.46
C ASN A 120 17.02 13.57 -2.32
N LEU A 121 15.82 13.81 -1.80
CA LEU A 121 14.62 14.11 -2.60
C LEU A 121 14.41 15.61 -2.93
N TYR A 122 15.25 16.50 -2.39
CA TYR A 122 15.12 17.94 -2.62
C TYR A 122 16.46 18.67 -2.57
N ASP A 123 16.48 19.86 -3.17
CA ASP A 123 17.63 20.76 -3.10
C ASP A 123 17.74 21.43 -1.72
N ARG A 124 18.73 20.98 -0.94
CA ARG A 124 18.98 21.41 0.44
C ARG A 124 19.31 22.90 0.57
N ARG A 125 19.68 23.59 -0.52
CA ARG A 125 19.98 25.04 -0.51
C ARG A 125 18.78 25.92 -0.15
N PHE A 126 17.56 25.40 -0.28
CA PHE A 126 16.35 26.17 0.03
C PHE A 126 15.92 26.08 1.51
N VAL A 127 16.60 25.25 2.31
CA VAL A 127 16.28 24.99 3.72
C VAL A 127 17.28 25.71 4.64
N SER A 128 16.79 26.39 5.69
CA SER A 128 17.64 27.04 6.70
C SER A 128 18.30 26.02 7.65
N TYR A 129 17.58 24.94 7.94
CA TYR A 129 18.00 23.90 8.87
C TYR A 129 17.65 22.52 8.34
N ASP A 130 18.66 21.74 7.99
CA ASP A 130 18.53 20.41 7.41
C ASP A 130 19.30 19.41 8.27
N ARG A 131 18.61 18.47 8.91
CA ARG A 131 19.23 17.48 9.80
C ARG A 131 18.62 16.10 9.64
N ARG A 132 19.48 15.11 9.45
CA ARG A 132 19.16 13.70 9.63
C ARG A 132 19.50 13.28 11.06
N ALA A 133 18.63 12.50 11.69
CA ALA A 133 18.86 11.90 13.01
C ALA A 133 18.83 10.37 12.92
N GLU A 134 19.45 9.70 13.89
CA GLU A 134 19.57 8.23 13.91
C GLU A 134 18.32 7.53 14.43
N THR A 135 17.48 8.26 15.18
CA THR A 135 16.29 7.71 15.82
C THR A 135 15.12 8.70 15.76
N GLU A 136 13.92 8.18 15.93
CA GLU A 136 12.67 8.93 16.08
C GLU A 136 12.66 9.83 17.33
N ASP A 137 13.31 9.40 18.42
CA ASP A 137 13.43 10.20 19.64
C ASP A 137 14.36 11.39 19.41
N GLU A 138 15.54 11.17 18.81
CA GLU A 138 16.48 12.24 18.48
C GLU A 138 15.88 13.22 17.45
N THR A 139 15.20 12.69 16.43
CA THR A 139 14.47 13.50 15.44
C THR A 139 13.45 14.42 16.12
N THR A 140 12.70 13.87 17.08
CA THR A 140 11.72 14.63 17.85
C THR A 140 12.39 15.69 18.73
N ASP A 141 13.47 15.35 19.42
CA ASP A 141 14.21 16.28 20.28
C ASP A 141 14.87 17.42 19.48
N LEU A 142 15.33 17.15 18.25
CA LEU A 142 15.78 18.19 17.31
C LEU A 142 14.63 19.10 16.89
N ALA A 143 13.47 18.54 16.55
CA ALA A 143 12.29 19.32 16.16
C ALA A 143 11.80 20.21 17.31
N VAL A 144 11.70 19.68 18.54
CA VAL A 144 11.31 20.43 19.73
C VAL A 144 12.22 21.63 19.96
N ARG A 145 13.54 21.42 19.95
CA ARG A 145 14.53 22.50 20.12
C ARG A 145 14.42 23.54 19.01
N TYR A 146 14.36 23.11 17.76
CA TYR A 146 14.28 24.01 16.61
C TYR A 146 13.00 24.87 16.62
N ILE A 147 11.85 24.30 17.00
CA ILE A 147 10.59 25.03 17.17
C ILE A 147 10.74 26.12 18.24
N GLN A 148 11.31 25.80 19.40
CA GLN A 148 11.45 26.71 20.53
C GLN A 148 12.45 27.85 20.24
N ASP A 149 13.58 27.52 19.61
CA ASP A 149 14.65 28.48 19.34
C ASP A 149 14.33 29.39 18.16
N LYS A 150 13.81 28.81 17.06
CA LYS A 150 13.74 29.49 15.76
C LYS A 150 12.34 29.86 15.32
N ARG A 151 11.28 29.21 15.85
CA ARG A 151 9.87 29.44 15.48
C ARG A 151 9.70 29.45 13.95
N PRO A 152 10.07 28.35 13.26
CA PRO A 152 10.13 28.31 11.80
C PRO A 152 8.78 28.61 11.16
N LYS A 153 8.79 29.22 9.96
CA LYS A 153 7.60 29.41 9.13
C LYS A 153 7.09 28.11 8.55
N PHE A 154 8.02 27.21 8.21
CA PHE A 154 7.72 25.88 7.73
C PHE A 154 8.70 24.89 8.34
N LEU A 155 8.20 23.79 8.88
CA LEU A 155 9.01 22.68 9.39
C LEU A 155 8.45 21.35 8.91
N PHE A 156 9.30 20.57 8.24
CA PHE A 156 9.05 19.18 7.92
C PHE A 156 9.73 18.28 8.96
N VAL A 157 8.98 17.36 9.56
CA VAL A 157 9.48 16.36 10.53
C VAL A 157 9.06 14.97 10.07
N HIS A 158 10.00 14.05 9.90
CA HIS A 158 9.76 12.68 9.45
C HIS A 158 10.19 11.63 10.48
N LEU A 159 9.28 10.72 10.85
CA LEU A 159 9.53 9.61 11.78
C LEU A 159 9.42 8.25 11.07
N ASP A 160 10.53 7.50 11.03
CA ASP A 160 10.67 6.25 10.26
C ASP A 160 10.29 4.96 11.02
N HIS A 161 10.27 5.01 12.35
CA HIS A 161 10.28 3.82 13.21
C HIS A 161 9.02 2.94 13.10
N VAL A 162 7.92 3.48 12.57
CA VAL A 162 6.70 2.71 12.31
C VAL A 162 6.89 1.78 11.10
N ASP A 163 7.58 2.24 10.06
CA ASP A 163 7.91 1.43 8.88
C ASP A 163 8.90 0.32 9.23
N HIS A 164 9.97 0.65 9.97
CA HIS A 164 10.89 -0.35 10.52
C HIS A 164 10.17 -1.44 11.33
N ALA A 165 9.15 -1.08 12.12
CA ALA A 165 8.35 -2.07 12.85
C ALA A 165 7.47 -2.92 11.91
N GLY A 166 6.93 -2.31 10.85
CA GLY A 166 6.22 -3.00 9.77
C GLY A 166 7.09 -4.06 9.09
N HIS A 167 8.30 -3.70 8.68
CA HIS A 167 9.27 -4.62 8.11
C HIS A 167 9.72 -5.71 9.09
N ALA A 168 10.03 -5.35 10.34
CA ALA A 168 10.58 -6.30 11.31
C ALA A 168 9.54 -7.32 11.81
N TYR A 169 8.29 -6.89 12.01
CA TYR A 169 7.28 -7.67 12.73
C TYR A 169 5.99 -7.89 11.95
N GLY A 170 5.76 -7.12 10.89
CA GLY A 170 4.56 -7.13 10.08
C GLY A 170 3.61 -5.96 10.41
N HIS A 171 3.09 -5.30 9.38
CA HIS A 171 2.02 -4.31 9.47
C HIS A 171 0.74 -4.93 10.08
N GLY A 172 0.05 -4.17 10.95
CA GLY A 172 -1.16 -4.64 11.61
C GLY A 172 -0.95 -5.63 12.77
N THR A 173 0.30 -5.87 13.18
CA THR A 173 0.62 -6.71 14.35
C THR A 173 0.68 -5.90 15.64
N PRO A 174 0.60 -6.52 16.84
CA PRO A 174 0.74 -5.81 18.12
C PRO A 174 2.01 -4.95 18.21
N LYS A 175 3.15 -5.45 17.74
CA LYS A 175 4.42 -4.70 17.76
C LYS A 175 4.41 -3.49 16.80
N TYR A 176 3.74 -3.62 15.66
CA TYR A 176 3.49 -2.48 14.77
C TYR A 176 2.63 -1.43 15.47
N TYR A 177 1.54 -1.83 16.14
CA TYR A 177 0.68 -0.91 16.89
C TYR A 177 1.40 -0.23 18.07
N ASP A 178 2.33 -0.92 18.75
CA ASP A 178 3.17 -0.30 19.78
C ASP A 178 4.06 0.82 19.20
N SER A 179 4.57 0.64 17.97
CA SER A 179 5.36 1.65 17.26
C SER A 179 4.51 2.86 16.86
N VAL A 180 3.28 2.63 16.39
CA VAL A 180 2.30 3.71 16.11
C VAL A 180 1.95 4.48 17.40
N ALA A 181 1.75 3.79 18.52
CA ALA A 181 1.52 4.43 19.82
C ALA A 181 2.72 5.26 20.27
N LYS A 182 3.96 4.83 19.95
CA LYS A 182 5.16 5.65 20.16
C LYS A 182 5.14 6.92 19.30
N ALA A 183 4.79 6.80 18.02
CA ALA A 183 4.68 7.96 17.14
C ALA A 183 3.68 9.00 17.67
N ASP A 184 2.53 8.57 18.20
CA ASP A 184 1.55 9.45 18.85
C ASP A 184 2.15 10.27 20.00
N ARG A 185 2.93 9.62 20.88
CA ARG A 185 3.62 10.31 21.99
C ARG A 185 4.65 11.32 21.52
N LEU A 186 5.34 11.03 20.42
CA LEU A 186 6.33 11.95 19.82
C LEU A 186 5.65 13.15 19.15
N ILE A 187 4.53 12.93 18.47
CA ILE A 187 3.67 14.00 17.95
C ILE A 187 3.22 14.94 19.07
N GLU A 188 2.85 14.41 20.24
CA GLU A 188 2.48 15.24 21.39
C GLU A 188 3.64 16.12 21.87
N LYS A 189 4.88 15.59 21.92
CA LYS A 189 6.06 16.40 22.25
C LYS A 189 6.24 17.57 21.27
N ILE A 190 6.09 17.32 19.96
CA ILE A 190 6.19 18.35 18.91
C ILE A 190 5.07 19.40 19.07
N ARG A 191 3.83 18.96 19.32
CA ARG A 191 2.70 19.85 19.57
C ARG A 191 2.96 20.74 20.79
N GLN A 192 3.45 20.19 21.89
CA GLN A 192 3.79 20.93 23.11
C GLN A 192 4.93 21.92 22.89
N ALA A 193 5.89 21.63 22.00
CA ALA A 193 6.92 22.60 21.64
C ALA A 193 6.33 23.89 21.05
N THR A 194 5.25 23.81 20.27
CA THR A 194 4.55 24.99 19.75
C THR A 194 3.88 25.83 20.83
N VAL A 195 3.38 25.17 21.89
CA VAL A 195 2.78 25.83 23.06
C VAL A 195 3.88 26.53 23.85
N ALA A 196 4.97 25.83 24.16
CA ALA A 196 6.12 26.40 24.86
C ALA A 196 6.77 27.57 24.11
N ALA A 197 6.78 27.52 22.77
CA ALA A 197 7.30 28.59 21.93
C ALA A 197 6.35 29.80 21.78
N GLY A 198 5.11 29.69 22.27
CA GLY A 198 4.09 30.75 22.19
C GLY A 198 3.51 30.95 20.78
N ILE A 199 3.52 29.92 19.94
CA ILE A 199 3.07 29.99 18.53
C ILE A 199 1.90 29.04 18.20
N ALA A 200 1.43 28.25 19.17
CA ALA A 200 0.38 27.24 18.96
C ALA A 200 -0.92 27.81 18.36
N ASP A 201 -1.33 29.02 18.77
CA ASP A 201 -2.54 29.70 18.29
C ASP A 201 -2.45 30.15 16.81
N LYS A 202 -1.24 30.15 16.24
CA LYS A 202 -0.98 30.58 14.86
C LYS A 202 -0.29 29.49 14.03
N THR A 203 -0.22 28.28 14.57
CA THR A 203 0.39 27.12 13.91
C THR A 203 -0.70 26.19 13.41
N VAL A 204 -0.50 25.67 12.20
CA VAL A 204 -1.20 24.46 11.74
C VAL A 204 -0.21 23.31 11.77
N ILE A 205 -0.65 22.17 12.29
CA ILE A 205 0.07 20.90 12.24
C ILE A 205 -0.68 20.00 11.26
N LEU A 206 0.01 19.52 10.22
CA LEU A 206 -0.50 18.47 9.34
C LEU A 206 0.20 17.16 9.67
N ILE A 207 -0.57 16.09 9.85
CA ILE A 207 -0.06 14.74 10.06
C ILE A 207 -0.49 13.88 8.87
N SER A 208 0.48 13.19 8.26
CA SER A 208 0.22 12.27 7.16
C SER A 208 1.23 11.13 7.13
N SER A 209 0.95 10.12 6.33
CA SER A 209 1.88 9.04 6.01
C SER A 209 2.25 9.08 4.52
N ASP A 210 3.33 8.41 4.14
CA ASP A 210 3.71 8.15 2.76
C ASP A 210 2.94 6.97 2.18
N HIS A 211 2.89 5.84 2.91
CA HIS A 211 2.12 4.64 2.59
C HIS A 211 1.61 3.95 3.87
N GLY A 212 0.93 2.81 3.71
CA GLY A 212 0.70 1.80 4.73
C GLY A 212 1.55 0.55 4.43
N GLY A 213 1.01 -0.65 4.61
CA GLY A 213 1.76 -1.87 4.33
C GLY A 213 0.97 -3.16 4.53
N VAL A 214 1.49 -4.27 4.00
CA VAL A 214 0.87 -5.60 4.05
C VAL A 214 1.93 -6.63 4.41
N GLY A 215 1.66 -7.49 5.40
CA GLY A 215 2.68 -8.43 5.88
C GLY A 215 3.91 -7.64 6.35
N LYS A 216 5.11 -7.98 5.88
CA LYS A 216 6.37 -7.25 6.17
C LYS A 216 6.82 -6.32 5.02
N GLY A 217 5.97 -6.08 4.02
CA GLY A 217 6.33 -5.35 2.81
C GLY A 217 5.37 -4.22 2.44
N HIS A 218 5.82 -3.39 1.51
CA HIS A 218 5.04 -2.37 0.83
C HIS A 218 5.60 -2.14 -0.59
N GLY A 219 4.96 -1.30 -1.41
CA GLY A 219 5.34 -1.03 -2.80
C GLY A 219 4.31 -1.51 -3.83
N GLY A 220 3.36 -2.33 -3.40
CA GLY A 220 2.24 -2.86 -4.18
C GLY A 220 1.05 -1.92 -4.29
N GLU A 221 -0.08 -2.48 -4.72
CA GLU A 221 -1.27 -1.75 -5.17
C GLU A 221 -2.47 -1.87 -4.20
N THR A 222 -2.27 -2.41 -3.00
CA THR A 222 -3.39 -2.66 -2.07
C THR A 222 -3.86 -1.36 -1.41
N LEU A 223 -5.13 -1.30 -0.99
CA LEU A 223 -5.61 -0.16 -0.18
C LEU A 223 -4.94 -0.09 1.20
N ALA A 224 -4.45 -1.22 1.73
CA ALA A 224 -3.71 -1.24 2.98
C ALA A 224 -2.35 -0.54 2.86
N GLU A 225 -1.76 -0.52 1.66
CA GLU A 225 -0.56 0.25 1.33
C GLU A 225 -0.88 1.67 0.87
N LEU A 226 -1.98 1.85 0.11
CA LEU A 226 -2.28 3.13 -0.54
C LEU A 226 -3.00 4.12 0.36
N GLU A 227 -3.89 3.67 1.27
CA GLU A 227 -4.61 4.58 2.15
C GLU A 227 -3.73 5.01 3.33
N ILE A 228 -3.76 6.32 3.61
CA ILE A 228 -2.95 6.98 4.62
C ILE A 228 -3.83 7.90 5.49
N PRO A 229 -3.49 8.11 6.76
CA PRO A 229 -4.09 9.16 7.56
C PRO A 229 -3.68 10.53 7.00
N TRP A 230 -4.60 11.49 7.06
CA TRP A 230 -4.34 12.89 6.76
C TRP A 230 -5.11 13.74 7.77
N ILE A 231 -4.42 14.40 8.70
CA ILE A 231 -5.01 15.10 9.84
C ILE A 231 -4.48 16.53 9.85
N ALA A 232 -5.37 17.52 9.83
CA ALA A 232 -5.05 18.92 10.01
C ALA A 232 -5.54 19.39 11.39
N TYR A 233 -4.65 20.03 12.15
CA TYR A 233 -4.92 20.53 13.48
C TYR A 233 -4.37 21.95 13.67
N GLY A 234 -5.09 22.79 14.42
CA GLY A 234 -4.66 24.15 14.76
C GLY A 234 -5.81 25.13 14.82
N ALA A 235 -5.59 26.31 15.40
CA ALA A 235 -6.65 27.30 15.58
C ALA A 235 -7.36 27.75 14.28
N PRO A 236 -6.70 27.82 13.11
CA PRO A 236 -7.37 28.12 11.83
C PRO A 236 -8.21 26.97 11.28
N VAL A 237 -8.00 25.74 11.73
CA VAL A 237 -8.66 24.53 11.19
C VAL A 237 -10.07 24.38 11.76
N GLN A 238 -11.00 23.93 10.93
CA GLN A 238 -12.36 23.60 11.32
C GLN A 238 -12.34 22.35 12.21
N PRO A 239 -12.85 22.40 13.45
CA PRO A 239 -12.88 21.25 14.35
C PRO A 239 -13.95 20.22 13.97
N GLY A 240 -13.69 18.96 14.28
CA GLY A 240 -14.62 17.84 14.18
C GLY A 240 -15.02 17.44 12.75
N ARG A 241 -14.26 17.88 11.73
CA ARG A 241 -14.67 17.70 10.34
C ARG A 241 -13.96 16.51 9.70
N GLN A 242 -14.68 15.41 9.52
CA GLN A 242 -14.24 14.35 8.62
C GLN A 242 -14.35 14.82 7.16
N LEU A 243 -13.28 14.64 6.39
CA LEU A 243 -13.13 15.07 5.00
C LEU A 243 -13.39 13.87 4.09
N ASN A 244 -14.60 13.81 3.56
CA ASN A 244 -14.99 12.82 2.55
C ASN A 244 -14.62 13.34 1.15
N LEU A 245 -13.32 13.56 0.93
CA LEU A 245 -12.76 14.12 -0.30
C LEU A 245 -11.67 13.19 -0.85
N PRO A 246 -11.49 13.13 -2.18
CA PRO A 246 -10.36 12.43 -2.78
C PRO A 246 -9.08 13.27 -2.57
N ILE A 247 -8.43 13.05 -1.43
CA ILE A 247 -7.15 13.66 -1.05
C ILE A 247 -6.03 12.69 -1.44
N ASN A 248 -5.03 13.18 -2.16
CA ASN A 248 -3.80 12.44 -2.41
C ASN A 248 -2.62 13.09 -1.68
N THR A 249 -1.53 12.36 -1.48
CA THR A 249 -0.35 12.86 -0.75
C THR A 249 0.24 14.13 -1.37
N PHE A 250 0.17 14.26 -2.70
CA PHE A 250 0.58 15.48 -3.42
C PHE A 250 -0.33 16.70 -3.18
N ASP A 251 -1.52 16.53 -2.57
CA ASP A 251 -2.36 17.65 -2.13
C ASP A 251 -1.81 18.30 -0.84
N THR A 252 -0.97 17.60 -0.08
CA THR A 252 -0.34 18.11 1.16
C THR A 252 0.54 19.33 0.92
N PRO A 253 1.55 19.32 0.02
CA PRO A 253 2.38 20.50 -0.24
C PRO A 253 1.57 21.63 -0.88
N ALA A 254 0.56 21.33 -1.71
CA ALA A 254 -0.35 22.35 -2.25
C ALA A 254 -1.16 23.02 -1.12
N THR A 255 -1.63 22.25 -0.14
CA THR A 255 -2.30 22.75 1.07
C THR A 255 -1.36 23.59 1.91
N ALA A 256 -0.10 23.16 2.07
CA ALA A 256 0.93 23.90 2.79
C ALA A 256 1.19 25.28 2.15
N ALA A 257 1.39 25.32 0.84
CA ALA A 257 1.58 26.56 0.08
C ALA A 257 0.37 27.48 0.24
N TRP A 258 -0.86 26.96 0.12
CA TRP A 258 -2.08 27.75 0.30
C TRP A 258 -2.21 28.35 1.70
N LEU A 259 -1.96 27.56 2.76
CA LEU A 259 -1.99 28.02 4.15
C LEU A 259 -0.99 29.16 4.38
N LEU A 260 0.25 28.98 3.90
CA LEU A 260 1.30 29.98 4.01
C LEU A 260 1.14 31.14 3.01
N GLY A 261 0.21 31.02 2.06
CA GLY A 261 -0.09 32.05 1.09
C GLY A 261 0.90 32.15 -0.07
N ALA A 262 1.74 31.14 -0.26
CA ALA A 262 2.58 30.97 -1.43
C ALA A 262 1.74 30.49 -2.63
N GLN A 263 2.22 30.79 -3.84
CA GLN A 263 1.61 30.31 -5.08
C GLN A 263 2.30 29.02 -5.54
N PRO A 264 1.59 27.87 -5.61
CA PRO A 264 2.11 26.68 -6.27
C PRO A 264 2.51 26.96 -7.72
N PRO A 265 3.63 26.43 -8.23
CA PRO A 265 3.95 26.51 -9.65
C PRO A 265 2.96 25.65 -10.46
N TYR A 266 2.80 25.97 -11.75
CA TYR A 266 1.87 25.23 -12.64
C TYR A 266 2.23 23.74 -12.79
N ALA A 267 3.49 23.38 -12.55
CA ALA A 267 3.94 22.00 -12.56
C ALA A 267 3.32 21.15 -11.44
N TRP A 268 2.81 21.76 -10.37
CA TRP A 268 2.11 21.03 -9.31
C TRP A 268 0.68 20.73 -9.74
N ILE A 269 0.29 19.46 -9.63
CA ILE A 269 -1.07 18.99 -9.91
C ILE A 269 -1.92 18.88 -8.64
N GLY A 270 -1.29 18.98 -7.47
CA GLY A 270 -1.95 18.94 -6.17
C GLY A 270 -2.95 20.08 -5.97
N ARG A 271 -4.09 19.74 -5.41
CA ARG A 271 -5.20 20.65 -5.11
C ARG A 271 -5.20 20.93 -3.61
N PRO A 272 -5.08 22.21 -3.18
CA PRO A 272 -5.15 22.53 -1.76
C PRO A 272 -6.47 22.02 -1.15
N VAL A 273 -6.37 21.34 0.00
CA VAL A 273 -7.53 20.83 0.77
C VAL A 273 -8.17 22.00 1.53
N THR A 274 -8.72 22.97 0.79
CA THR A 274 -9.31 24.20 1.34
C THR A 274 -10.48 24.01 2.32
N PRO A 275 -11.27 22.91 2.28
CA PRO A 275 -12.34 22.70 3.26
C PRO A 275 -11.87 22.52 4.71
N ILE A 276 -10.57 22.41 4.98
CA ILE A 276 -10.07 22.44 6.36
C ILE A 276 -10.29 23.81 7.04
N GLY A 277 -10.55 24.88 6.29
CA GLY A 277 -10.72 26.20 6.88
C GLY A 277 -12.04 26.38 7.61
N LYS A 278 -12.00 27.11 8.74
CA LYS A 278 -13.22 27.52 9.47
C LYS A 278 -14.18 28.26 8.54
N GLY A 279 -15.42 27.76 8.46
CA GLY A 279 -16.45 28.30 7.58
C GLY A 279 -16.22 28.06 6.07
N ALA A 280 -15.17 27.32 5.68
CA ALA A 280 -14.94 26.98 4.29
C ALA A 280 -16.00 25.96 3.81
N PRO A 281 -16.64 26.19 2.65
CA PRO A 281 -17.63 25.27 2.11
C PRO A 281 -16.99 23.93 1.74
N THR A 282 -17.74 22.83 1.84
CA THR A 282 -17.34 21.58 1.18
C THR A 282 -17.65 21.72 -0.32
N PRO A 283 -16.73 21.36 -1.22
CA PRO A 283 -17.05 21.28 -2.65
C PRO A 283 -18.15 20.23 -2.86
N PRO A 284 -19.14 20.49 -3.75
CA PRO A 284 -20.17 19.51 -4.06
C PRO A 284 -19.53 18.23 -4.62
N GLN A 285 -19.85 17.09 -4.00
CA GLN A 285 -19.36 15.77 -4.43
C GLN A 285 -20.41 15.13 -5.34
N THR A 286 -20.28 15.34 -6.66
CA THR A 286 -21.14 14.67 -7.65
C THR A 286 -20.96 13.15 -7.64
N TYR A 287 -19.77 12.68 -7.24
CA TYR A 287 -19.40 11.28 -7.11
C TYR A 287 -18.91 11.03 -5.68
N MET A 288 -19.27 9.88 -5.09
CA MET A 288 -18.73 9.50 -3.78
C MET A 288 -17.32 8.94 -3.92
N VAL A 289 -16.49 9.16 -2.90
CA VAL A 289 -15.19 8.49 -2.77
C VAL A 289 -15.43 6.99 -2.63
N SER A 290 -14.80 6.18 -3.48
CA SER A 290 -15.05 4.73 -3.56
C SER A 290 -14.65 3.94 -2.31
N SER A 291 -13.79 4.51 -1.46
CA SER A 291 -13.40 3.95 -0.16
C SER A 291 -14.10 4.60 1.03
N LEU A 292 -15.19 5.35 0.82
CA LEU A 292 -15.97 5.91 1.92
C LEU A 292 -16.47 4.82 2.87
N TYR A 293 -17.01 3.73 2.31
CA TYR A 293 -17.38 2.54 3.07
C TYR A 293 -16.41 1.41 2.81
N ALA A 294 -16.02 0.71 3.89
CA ALA A 294 -15.20 -0.48 3.78
C ALA A 294 -15.97 -1.58 3.05
N ALA A 295 -15.26 -2.38 2.24
CA ALA A 295 -15.87 -3.53 1.58
C ALA A 295 -16.32 -4.57 2.63
N PRO A 296 -17.37 -5.37 2.36
CA PRO A 296 -17.75 -6.46 3.24
C PRO A 296 -16.57 -7.43 3.45
N VAL A 297 -16.38 -7.89 4.68
CA VAL A 297 -15.33 -8.85 5.01
C VAL A 297 -15.83 -10.24 4.62
N ILE A 298 -15.07 -10.92 3.76
CA ILE A 298 -15.32 -12.32 3.38
C ILE A 298 -14.58 -13.22 4.38
N GLU A 299 -15.27 -14.21 4.93
CA GLU A 299 -14.70 -15.22 5.83
C GLU A 299 -14.74 -16.62 5.20
N PRO A 300 -13.65 -17.43 5.32
CA PRO A 300 -12.41 -17.13 6.05
C PRO A 300 -11.63 -15.93 5.50
N ALA A 301 -11.16 -15.07 6.41
CA ALA A 301 -10.46 -13.85 6.03
C ALA A 301 -9.10 -14.18 5.41
N GLY A 302 -8.66 -13.33 4.49
CA GLY A 302 -7.30 -13.37 3.98
C GLY A 302 -6.29 -12.94 5.05
N ASP A 303 -5.01 -13.22 4.78
CA ASP A 303 -3.89 -12.79 5.63
C ASP A 303 -2.76 -12.25 4.75
N GLY A 304 -2.28 -11.05 5.06
CA GLY A 304 -1.35 -10.30 4.21
C GLY A 304 -1.87 -10.18 2.77
N ASN A 305 -1.05 -10.64 1.82
CA ASN A 305 -1.38 -10.66 0.39
C ASN A 305 -2.30 -11.82 -0.01
N THR A 306 -2.56 -12.78 0.90
CA THR A 306 -3.45 -13.91 0.62
C THR A 306 -4.90 -13.44 0.59
N PRO A 307 -5.63 -13.65 -0.52
CA PRO A 307 -7.02 -13.22 -0.60
C PRO A 307 -7.94 -14.06 0.30
N PRO A 308 -9.12 -13.52 0.69
CA PRO A 308 -10.11 -14.27 1.45
C PRO A 308 -10.57 -15.58 0.79
N GLY A 309 -11.00 -16.54 1.60
CA GLY A 309 -11.36 -17.88 1.19
C GLY A 309 -10.29 -18.89 1.57
N GLY A 310 -9.83 -19.71 0.61
CA GLY A 310 -8.75 -20.66 0.83
C GLY A 310 -8.90 -21.97 0.04
N LEU A 311 -8.01 -22.90 0.36
CA LEU A 311 -8.05 -24.29 -0.11
C LEU A 311 -8.72 -25.18 0.96
N PHE A 312 -9.72 -25.96 0.56
CA PHE A 312 -10.48 -26.86 1.43
C PHE A 312 -10.39 -28.27 0.87
N VAL A 313 -9.78 -29.17 1.64
CA VAL A 313 -9.53 -30.56 1.24
C VAL A 313 -10.52 -31.49 1.93
N ASP A 314 -11.21 -32.33 1.16
CA ASP A 314 -12.17 -33.34 1.61
C ASP A 314 -13.30 -32.81 2.51
N ARG A 315 -13.64 -31.52 2.35
CA ARG A 315 -14.73 -30.86 3.07
C ARG A 315 -15.32 -29.73 2.26
N ASN A 316 -16.58 -29.38 2.56
CA ASN A 316 -17.20 -28.16 2.08
C ASN A 316 -16.66 -26.95 2.84
N ALA A 317 -16.72 -25.78 2.21
CA ALA A 317 -16.40 -24.53 2.87
C ALA A 317 -17.66 -23.80 3.30
N ARG A 318 -17.52 -22.94 4.32
CA ARG A 318 -18.60 -22.08 4.81
C ARG A 318 -18.22 -20.64 4.54
N LEU A 319 -18.95 -19.99 3.64
CA LEU A 319 -18.86 -18.55 3.40
C LEU A 319 -19.61 -17.81 4.50
N THR A 320 -18.96 -16.83 5.12
CA THR A 320 -19.62 -15.84 5.97
C THR A 320 -19.20 -14.44 5.50
N LEU A 321 -20.16 -13.51 5.42
CA LEU A 321 -19.92 -12.12 5.06
C LEU A 321 -20.26 -11.23 6.25
N ARG A 322 -19.37 -10.29 6.58
CA ARG A 322 -19.59 -9.30 7.66
C ARG A 322 -19.60 -7.90 7.09
N ASN A 323 -20.55 -7.08 7.52
CA ASN A 323 -20.57 -5.65 7.22
C ASN A 323 -19.77 -4.91 8.31
N PRO A 324 -18.60 -4.32 8.01
CA PRO A 324 -17.86 -3.52 8.99
C PRO A 324 -18.42 -2.11 9.17
N ASN A 325 -19.42 -1.72 8.37
CA ASN A 325 -19.99 -0.38 8.36
C ASN A 325 -21.28 -0.31 9.20
N PRO A 326 -21.64 0.87 9.75
CA PRO A 326 -22.87 1.04 10.53
C PRO A 326 -24.15 1.03 9.67
N VAL A 327 -24.02 1.08 8.34
CA VAL A 327 -25.13 1.18 7.38
C VAL A 327 -24.90 0.26 6.18
N GLY A 328 -25.95 0.10 5.39
CA GLY A 328 -25.92 -0.62 4.11
C GLY A 328 -26.17 -2.12 4.24
N GLU A 329 -26.54 -2.72 3.12
CA GLU A 329 -26.75 -4.17 2.98
C GLU A 329 -25.65 -4.80 2.13
N ILE A 330 -25.37 -6.07 2.38
CA ILE A 330 -24.38 -6.83 1.62
C ILE A 330 -25.08 -7.53 0.46
N ARG A 331 -24.54 -7.35 -0.75
CA ARG A 331 -24.92 -8.10 -1.95
C ARG A 331 -23.73 -8.93 -2.42
N TYR A 332 -23.98 -10.14 -2.93
CA TYR A 332 -22.92 -11.03 -3.38
C TYR A 332 -23.30 -11.88 -4.59
N THR A 333 -22.28 -12.41 -5.26
CA THR A 333 -22.37 -13.35 -6.37
C THR A 333 -21.42 -14.53 -6.10
N LEU A 334 -21.74 -15.69 -6.70
CA LEU A 334 -20.97 -16.94 -6.56
C LEU A 334 -20.31 -17.37 -7.87
N ASP A 335 -20.45 -16.58 -8.92
CA ASP A 335 -19.96 -16.88 -10.27
C ASP A 335 -18.82 -15.95 -10.70
N GLY A 336 -18.33 -15.11 -9.80
CA GLY A 336 -17.31 -14.11 -10.10
C GLY A 336 -17.81 -12.86 -10.82
N SER A 337 -19.12 -12.68 -11.05
CA SER A 337 -19.67 -11.44 -11.61
C SER A 337 -19.70 -10.31 -10.56
N THR A 338 -19.60 -9.04 -10.98
CA THR A 338 -19.70 -7.91 -10.05
C THR A 338 -21.12 -7.82 -9.47
N PRO A 339 -21.28 -7.73 -8.14
CA PRO A 339 -22.60 -7.62 -7.54
C PRO A 339 -23.29 -6.31 -7.93
N THR A 340 -24.60 -6.36 -8.14
CA THR A 340 -25.47 -5.23 -8.41
C THR A 340 -26.56 -5.15 -7.33
N ALA A 341 -27.40 -4.11 -7.38
CA ALA A 341 -28.53 -3.98 -6.46
C ALA A 341 -29.54 -5.14 -6.58
N SER A 342 -29.55 -5.87 -7.71
CA SER A 342 -30.41 -7.04 -7.94
C SER A 342 -29.73 -8.37 -7.58
N SER A 343 -28.44 -8.37 -7.23
CA SER A 343 -27.74 -9.58 -6.77
C SER A 343 -28.31 -10.08 -5.45
N THR A 344 -27.99 -11.34 -5.10
CA THR A 344 -28.44 -11.98 -3.87
C THR A 344 -28.02 -11.16 -2.65
N ARG A 345 -28.98 -10.85 -1.78
CA ARG A 345 -28.73 -10.24 -0.48
C ARG A 345 -28.17 -11.30 0.46
N TYR A 346 -27.18 -10.92 1.25
CA TYR A 346 -26.63 -11.80 2.26
C TYR A 346 -27.52 -11.81 3.51
N ASP A 347 -28.19 -12.94 3.76
CA ASP A 347 -29.06 -13.14 4.93
C ASP A 347 -28.53 -14.21 5.90
N GLY A 348 -27.37 -14.81 5.59
CA GLY A 348 -26.73 -15.79 6.46
C GLY A 348 -25.63 -16.60 5.76
N PRO A 349 -24.92 -17.46 6.51
CA PRO A 349 -23.84 -18.29 5.99
C PRO A 349 -24.26 -19.16 4.81
N VAL A 350 -23.36 -19.31 3.83
CA VAL A 350 -23.61 -20.08 2.60
C VAL A 350 -22.61 -21.24 2.54
N GLU A 351 -23.11 -22.45 2.25
CA GLU A 351 -22.25 -23.61 2.03
C GLU A 351 -21.70 -23.60 0.60
N ILE A 352 -20.39 -23.83 0.48
CA ILE A 352 -19.66 -23.86 -0.79
C ILE A 352 -19.12 -25.27 -1.00
N THR A 353 -19.62 -25.94 -2.04
CA THR A 353 -19.37 -27.37 -2.30
C THR A 353 -18.44 -27.63 -3.49
N ARG A 354 -18.12 -26.59 -4.26
CA ARG A 354 -17.23 -26.61 -5.43
C ARG A 354 -16.42 -25.33 -5.53
N ASN A 355 -15.43 -25.31 -6.42
CA ASN A 355 -14.67 -24.10 -6.70
C ASN A 355 -15.59 -22.92 -7.05
N THR A 356 -15.43 -21.84 -6.31
CA THR A 356 -16.34 -20.68 -6.35
C THR A 356 -15.55 -19.39 -6.18
N ILE A 357 -15.79 -18.42 -7.06
CA ILE A 357 -15.28 -17.06 -6.93
C ILE A 357 -16.40 -16.21 -6.34
N ILE A 358 -16.19 -15.75 -5.12
CA ILE A 358 -17.13 -14.89 -4.42
C ILE A 358 -16.79 -13.44 -4.75
N ARG A 359 -17.79 -12.65 -5.15
CA ARG A 359 -17.66 -11.19 -5.18
C ARG A 359 -18.76 -10.57 -4.35
N THR A 360 -18.41 -9.57 -3.53
CA THR A 360 -19.37 -8.92 -2.64
C THR A 360 -19.12 -7.42 -2.54
N GLY A 361 -20.20 -6.65 -2.35
CA GLY A 361 -20.16 -5.20 -2.18
C GLY A 361 -21.23 -4.72 -1.22
N LEU A 362 -20.98 -3.57 -0.61
CA LEU A 362 -21.95 -2.86 0.22
C LEU A 362 -22.86 -1.99 -0.66
N PHE A 363 -24.16 -2.00 -0.36
CA PHE A 363 -25.15 -1.15 -1.02
C PHE A 363 -25.86 -0.26 -0.01
N VAL A 364 -25.93 1.04 -0.30
CA VAL A 364 -26.65 2.05 0.50
C VAL A 364 -27.68 2.69 -0.44
N ASP A 365 -28.95 2.70 -0.03
CA ASP A 365 -30.07 3.23 -0.82
C ASP A 365 -30.11 2.68 -2.27
N GLY A 366 -29.83 1.38 -2.42
CA GLY A 366 -29.83 0.69 -3.71
C GLY A 366 -28.64 1.01 -4.62
N LYS A 367 -27.63 1.74 -4.15
CA LYS A 367 -26.41 2.08 -4.91
C LYS A 367 -25.19 1.41 -4.32
N ALA A 368 -24.27 0.95 -5.17
CA ALA A 368 -22.98 0.43 -4.74
C ALA A 368 -22.21 1.53 -3.97
N ALA A 369 -21.77 1.19 -2.77
CA ALA A 369 -21.23 2.14 -1.80
C ALA A 369 -19.79 1.80 -1.34
N SER A 370 -19.30 0.60 -1.66
CA SER A 370 -17.92 0.17 -1.40
C SER A 370 -17.24 -0.36 -2.67
N ALA A 371 -15.92 -0.51 -2.61
CA ALA A 371 -15.22 -1.41 -3.53
C ALA A 371 -15.76 -2.85 -3.42
N THR A 372 -15.60 -3.63 -4.49
CA THR A 372 -15.95 -5.05 -4.50
C THR A 372 -14.84 -5.87 -3.84
N ALA A 373 -15.15 -6.60 -2.77
CA ALA A 373 -14.27 -7.63 -2.23
C ALA A 373 -14.41 -8.92 -3.04
N THR A 374 -13.30 -9.63 -3.23
CA THR A 374 -13.26 -10.91 -3.95
C THR A 374 -12.63 -11.97 -3.06
N GLY A 375 -13.20 -13.17 -3.04
CA GLY A 375 -12.67 -14.33 -2.33
C GLY A 375 -12.66 -15.58 -3.20
N TYR A 376 -11.68 -16.45 -2.98
CA TYR A 376 -11.46 -17.65 -3.77
C TYR A 376 -11.61 -18.89 -2.90
N PHE A 377 -12.66 -19.68 -3.15
CA PHE A 377 -12.93 -20.91 -2.43
C PHE A 377 -12.61 -22.09 -3.34
N ARG A 378 -11.52 -22.80 -3.03
CA ARG A 378 -11.04 -23.94 -3.82
C ARG A 378 -11.30 -25.22 -3.05
N ILE A 379 -12.20 -26.04 -3.57
CA ILE A 379 -12.60 -27.33 -2.98
C ILE A 379 -11.88 -28.43 -3.76
N VAL A 380 -11.10 -29.24 -3.04
CA VAL A 380 -10.42 -30.42 -3.60
C VAL A 380 -10.93 -31.65 -2.86
N ARG A 381 -11.33 -32.66 -3.62
CA ARG A 381 -11.63 -34.00 -3.10
C ARG A 381 -10.50 -34.92 -3.52
N GLN A 382 -9.81 -35.51 -2.56
CA GLN A 382 -8.71 -36.41 -2.84
C GLN A 382 -9.25 -37.74 -3.34
N ASP A 383 -8.61 -38.25 -4.39
CA ASP A 383 -8.87 -39.57 -4.96
C ASP A 383 -7.51 -40.22 -5.19
N ALA A 384 -7.26 -41.36 -4.53
CA ALA A 384 -5.99 -42.08 -4.66
C ALA A 384 -5.73 -42.54 -6.10
N ALA A 385 -6.77 -42.69 -6.93
CA ALA A 385 -6.64 -43.03 -8.34
C ALA A 385 -6.27 -41.81 -9.22
N GLN A 386 -6.43 -40.58 -8.70
CA GLN A 386 -6.14 -39.33 -9.43
C GLN A 386 -5.32 -38.39 -8.54
N PRO A 387 -3.99 -38.56 -8.48
CA PRO A 387 -3.14 -37.66 -7.71
C PRO A 387 -3.31 -36.22 -8.20
N ARG A 388 -3.56 -35.30 -7.26
CA ARG A 388 -3.75 -33.87 -7.51
C ARG A 388 -2.52 -33.07 -7.10
N GLY A 389 -2.34 -31.91 -7.71
CA GLY A 389 -1.35 -30.92 -7.30
C GLY A 389 -0.09 -30.89 -8.16
N VAL A 390 1.01 -30.41 -7.59
CA VAL A 390 2.32 -30.23 -8.23
C VAL A 390 3.42 -30.75 -7.31
N THR A 391 4.54 -31.18 -7.89
CA THR A 391 5.76 -31.38 -7.11
C THR A 391 6.39 -30.03 -6.81
N TYR A 392 7.08 -29.92 -5.67
CA TYR A 392 7.89 -28.75 -5.36
C TYR A 392 9.32 -29.15 -4.98
N LYS A 393 10.27 -28.24 -5.21
CA LYS A 393 11.64 -28.26 -4.70
C LYS A 393 11.96 -26.90 -4.10
N THR A 394 12.50 -26.87 -2.88
CA THR A 394 13.00 -25.63 -2.25
C THR A 394 14.52 -25.58 -2.31
N TYR A 395 15.08 -24.38 -2.36
CA TYR A 395 16.52 -24.13 -2.51
C TYR A 395 16.96 -23.01 -1.57
N LEU A 396 18.17 -23.14 -1.03
CA LEU A 396 18.84 -22.08 -0.28
C LEU A 396 19.69 -21.23 -1.23
N LEU A 397 19.51 -19.92 -1.20
CA LEU A 397 20.30 -18.97 -1.98
C LEU A 397 21.53 -18.49 -1.19
N PRO A 398 22.76 -18.62 -1.71
CA PRO A 398 23.96 -18.30 -0.94
C PRO A 398 24.09 -16.81 -0.58
N GLU A 399 23.49 -15.93 -1.38
CA GLU A 399 23.53 -14.47 -1.25
C GLU A 399 22.13 -13.88 -1.47
N PRO A 400 21.86 -12.64 -1.00
CA PRO A 400 20.69 -11.85 -1.37
C PRO A 400 20.49 -11.82 -2.87
N ALA A 401 19.45 -12.52 -3.33
CA ALA A 401 19.09 -12.57 -4.72
C ALA A 401 18.25 -11.35 -5.07
N VAL A 402 18.56 -10.73 -6.21
CA VAL A 402 17.73 -9.69 -6.84
C VAL A 402 17.08 -10.18 -8.13
N ARG A 403 17.31 -11.46 -8.48
CA ARG A 403 16.79 -12.19 -9.65
C ARG A 403 16.75 -13.69 -9.37
N LEU A 404 15.94 -14.41 -10.14
CA LEU A 404 15.88 -15.87 -10.10
C LEU A 404 17.26 -16.50 -10.38
N PRO A 405 17.66 -17.52 -9.60
CA PRO A 405 18.93 -18.20 -9.80
C PRO A 405 18.86 -19.19 -10.98
N ASP A 406 20.03 -19.61 -11.46
CA ASP A 406 20.14 -20.81 -12.31
C ASP A 406 19.95 -22.07 -11.45
N PHE A 407 18.71 -22.58 -11.39
CA PHE A 407 18.36 -23.78 -10.61
C PHE A 407 19.15 -25.03 -11.01
N SER A 408 19.72 -25.10 -12.21
CA SER A 408 20.54 -26.25 -12.62
C SER A 408 21.86 -26.35 -11.84
N ARG A 409 22.27 -25.26 -11.19
CA ARG A 409 23.48 -25.17 -10.36
C ARG A 409 23.21 -25.35 -8.87
N LEU A 410 21.95 -25.51 -8.47
CA LEU A 410 21.55 -25.62 -7.08
C LEU A 410 21.09 -27.04 -6.75
N GLN A 411 21.33 -27.47 -5.52
CA GLN A 411 20.76 -28.70 -4.97
C GLN A 411 19.49 -28.37 -4.17
N PRO A 412 18.38 -29.10 -4.36
CA PRO A 412 17.19 -28.93 -3.55
C PRO A 412 17.47 -29.21 -2.07
N ALA A 413 17.06 -28.29 -1.20
CA ALA A 413 17.09 -28.47 0.25
C ALA A 413 15.93 -29.37 0.74
N SER A 414 14.76 -29.26 0.10
CA SER A 414 13.62 -30.15 0.33
C SER A 414 12.82 -30.36 -0.96
N SER A 415 12.04 -31.44 -1.02
CA SER A 415 11.07 -31.66 -2.10
C SER A 415 9.83 -32.40 -1.61
N GLY A 416 8.72 -32.25 -2.32
CA GLY A 416 7.46 -32.87 -1.95
C GLY A 416 6.38 -32.65 -2.99
N VAL A 417 5.12 -32.84 -2.57
CA VAL A 417 3.92 -32.54 -3.36
C VAL A 417 3.07 -31.56 -2.57
N THR A 418 2.51 -30.58 -3.25
CA THR A 418 1.49 -29.67 -2.72
C THR A 418 0.32 -29.61 -3.69
N LEU A 419 -0.86 -29.21 -3.21
CA LEU A 419 -2.07 -29.18 -4.03
C LEU A 419 -2.18 -27.92 -4.90
N ASP A 420 -1.43 -26.86 -4.55
CA ASP A 420 -1.58 -25.52 -5.11
C ASP A 420 -0.21 -24.88 -5.37
N ILE A 421 -0.15 -23.91 -6.29
CA ILE A 421 1.06 -23.16 -6.60
C ILE A 421 1.04 -21.87 -5.76
N ALA A 422 1.43 -22.04 -4.50
CA ALA A 422 1.55 -21.00 -3.50
C ALA A 422 2.61 -21.39 -2.47
N LEU A 423 3.12 -20.42 -1.71
CA LEU A 423 4.06 -20.72 -0.61
C LEU A 423 3.36 -21.39 0.58
N ALA A 424 2.06 -21.12 0.78
CA ALA A 424 1.28 -21.75 1.82
C ALA A 424 1.24 -23.29 1.64
N GLY A 425 1.71 -24.02 2.65
CA GLY A 425 1.80 -25.49 2.61
C GLY A 425 3.13 -26.04 2.08
N VAL A 426 4.05 -25.17 1.65
CA VAL A 426 5.43 -25.56 1.32
C VAL A 426 6.35 -25.30 2.53
N PRO A 427 7.06 -26.31 3.05
CA PRO A 427 8.03 -26.13 4.13
C PRO A 427 9.28 -25.43 3.60
N LEU A 428 9.37 -24.12 3.83
CA LEU A 428 10.55 -23.32 3.49
C LEU A 428 11.65 -23.51 4.55
N PRO A 429 12.92 -23.72 4.15
CA PRO A 429 14.02 -23.91 5.08
C PRO A 429 14.39 -22.62 5.87
N ARG A 430 13.98 -21.45 5.38
CA ARG A 430 14.09 -20.13 6.02
C ARG A 430 13.13 -19.14 5.34
N GLU A 431 12.89 -17.99 5.97
CA GLU A 431 12.00 -16.95 5.44
C GLU A 431 12.59 -16.26 4.21
N ASP A 432 13.86 -15.84 4.29
CA ASP A 432 14.53 -15.06 3.24
C ASP A 432 15.58 -15.88 2.49
N ASN A 433 16.05 -15.36 1.34
CA ASN A 433 17.08 -15.99 0.53
C ASN A 433 16.73 -17.44 0.16
N VAL A 434 15.48 -17.66 -0.24
CA VAL A 434 14.94 -18.99 -0.54
C VAL A 434 14.32 -18.97 -1.92
N ALA A 435 14.41 -20.08 -2.65
CA ALA A 435 13.73 -20.23 -3.92
C ALA A 435 12.90 -21.51 -3.96
N VAL A 436 11.84 -21.50 -4.76
CA VAL A 436 10.92 -22.63 -4.92
C VAL A 436 10.67 -22.86 -6.40
N VAL A 437 10.68 -24.12 -6.79
CA VAL A 437 10.28 -24.58 -8.12
C VAL A 437 9.09 -25.51 -7.96
N PHE A 438 8.00 -25.23 -8.67
CA PHE A 438 6.83 -26.09 -8.78
C PHE A 438 6.77 -26.73 -10.17
N GLU A 439 6.48 -28.03 -10.26
CA GLU A 439 6.39 -28.76 -11.54
C GLU A 439 5.18 -29.72 -11.56
N GLY A 440 4.47 -29.79 -12.68
CA GLY A 440 3.35 -30.70 -12.88
C GLY A 440 2.71 -30.57 -14.26
N ASP A 441 1.58 -31.24 -14.45
CA ASP A 441 0.75 -31.11 -15.65
C ASP A 441 -0.50 -30.28 -15.32
N LEU A 442 -0.83 -29.33 -16.20
CA LEU A 442 -2.11 -28.64 -16.23
C LEU A 442 -3.02 -29.28 -17.28
N ARG A 443 -4.22 -29.73 -16.87
CA ARG A 443 -5.24 -30.21 -17.79
C ARG A 443 -6.04 -29.05 -18.39
N ILE A 444 -6.12 -29.02 -19.72
CA ILE A 444 -6.94 -28.09 -20.50
C ILE A 444 -8.07 -28.87 -21.16
N ASP A 445 -9.30 -28.46 -20.90
CA ASP A 445 -10.50 -29.14 -21.41
C ASP A 445 -11.06 -28.46 -22.68
N THR A 446 -10.76 -27.18 -22.90
CA THR A 446 -11.28 -26.38 -24.03
C THR A 446 -10.13 -25.68 -24.75
N ALA A 447 -10.05 -25.81 -26.07
CA ALA A 447 -9.05 -25.12 -26.87
C ALA A 447 -9.25 -23.59 -26.79
N GLY A 448 -8.15 -22.84 -26.77
CA GLY A 448 -8.20 -21.38 -26.92
C GLY A 448 -7.02 -20.66 -26.29
N THR A 449 -7.12 -19.34 -26.24
CA THR A 449 -6.10 -18.49 -25.60
C THR A 449 -6.33 -18.44 -24.10
N TYR A 450 -5.33 -18.89 -23.36
CA TYR A 450 -5.26 -18.81 -21.92
C TYR A 450 -4.32 -17.68 -21.51
N ARG A 451 -4.74 -16.86 -20.55
CA ARG A 451 -3.89 -15.85 -19.92
C ARG A 451 -3.48 -16.33 -18.55
N PHE A 452 -2.17 -16.34 -18.31
CA PHE A 452 -1.58 -16.66 -17.02
C PHE A 452 -1.12 -15.37 -16.34
N ALA A 453 -1.18 -15.35 -15.02
CA ALA A 453 -0.60 -14.27 -14.23
C ALA A 453 0.08 -14.84 -12.99
N LEU A 454 1.25 -14.27 -12.67
CA LEU A 454 1.91 -14.48 -11.39
C LEU A 454 1.85 -13.17 -10.63
N ALA A 455 1.41 -13.24 -9.37
CA ALA A 455 1.56 -12.15 -8.42
C ALA A 455 2.53 -12.61 -7.34
N SER A 456 3.68 -11.95 -7.22
CA SER A 456 4.75 -12.38 -6.31
C SER A 456 5.46 -11.20 -5.67
N ASP A 457 5.83 -11.41 -4.41
CA ASP A 457 6.84 -10.63 -3.69
C ASP A 457 8.20 -11.21 -4.08
N ASP A 458 9.06 -10.39 -4.66
CA ASP A 458 10.22 -10.78 -5.46
C ASP A 458 9.89 -11.65 -6.69
N GLY A 459 10.94 -12.16 -7.33
CA GLY A 459 10.88 -12.64 -8.70
C GLY A 459 10.19 -13.98 -8.89
N SER A 460 9.40 -14.08 -9.95
CA SER A 460 8.81 -15.35 -10.39
C SER A 460 8.67 -15.49 -11.91
N LYS A 461 8.67 -16.73 -12.41
CA LYS A 461 8.45 -17.06 -13.83
C LYS A 461 7.53 -18.26 -13.99
N LEU A 462 6.67 -18.23 -15.01
CA LEU A 462 5.78 -19.34 -15.37
C LEU A 462 6.09 -19.83 -16.78
N TYR A 463 6.22 -21.14 -16.93
CA TYR A 463 6.46 -21.83 -18.18
C TYR A 463 5.34 -22.82 -18.46
N VAL A 464 4.89 -22.88 -19.72
CA VAL A 464 3.97 -23.89 -20.24
C VAL A 464 4.63 -24.59 -21.41
N ASP A 465 4.71 -25.93 -21.37
CA ASP A 465 5.42 -26.75 -22.36
C ASP A 465 6.86 -26.28 -22.64
N GLY A 466 7.54 -25.83 -21.57
CA GLY A 466 8.90 -25.30 -21.63
C GLY A 466 9.03 -23.87 -22.18
N LYS A 467 7.93 -23.26 -22.66
CA LYS A 467 7.92 -21.87 -23.12
C LYS A 467 7.64 -20.92 -21.96
N ALA A 468 8.48 -19.90 -21.77
CA ALA A 468 8.20 -18.82 -20.82
C ALA A 468 6.93 -18.07 -21.25
N VAL A 469 5.93 -18.04 -20.36
CA VAL A 469 4.65 -17.36 -20.57
C VAL A 469 4.58 -16.10 -19.71
N VAL A 470 5.01 -16.17 -18.44
CA VAL A 470 5.03 -15.02 -17.52
C VAL A 470 6.45 -14.79 -17.03
N ASP A 471 6.90 -13.54 -17.08
CA ASP A 471 8.17 -13.08 -16.49
C ASP A 471 7.88 -11.95 -15.50
N ASN A 472 8.00 -12.26 -14.21
CA ASN A 472 7.84 -11.34 -13.07
C ASN A 472 9.13 -11.31 -12.24
N ASP A 473 10.30 -11.40 -12.88
CA ASP A 473 11.59 -11.48 -12.19
C ASP A 473 12.13 -10.11 -11.75
N GLY A 474 12.86 -10.08 -10.63
CA GLY A 474 13.37 -8.87 -10.00
C GLY A 474 13.15 -8.86 -8.49
N ASP A 475 13.83 -7.93 -7.81
CA ASP A 475 13.58 -7.55 -6.42
C ASP A 475 12.49 -6.47 -6.40
N HIS A 476 11.35 -6.78 -5.79
CA HIS A 476 10.21 -5.89 -5.72
C HIS A 476 9.16 -6.40 -4.73
N GLY A 477 8.35 -5.48 -4.18
CA GLY A 477 7.11 -5.83 -3.48
C GLY A 477 6.14 -6.65 -4.34
N VAL A 478 4.99 -7.04 -3.81
CA VAL A 478 3.98 -7.80 -4.58
C VAL A 478 3.48 -7.00 -5.80
N ILE A 479 3.91 -7.42 -6.99
CA ILE A 479 3.40 -6.96 -8.28
C ILE A 479 2.85 -8.14 -9.09
N THR A 480 2.08 -7.86 -10.14
CA THR A 480 1.54 -8.89 -11.04
C THR A 480 2.07 -8.75 -12.46
N ALA A 481 2.75 -9.78 -12.97
CA ALA A 481 3.00 -9.93 -14.40
C ALA A 481 2.01 -10.90 -15.06
N LYS A 482 1.82 -10.74 -16.37
CA LYS A 482 0.88 -11.53 -17.17
C LYS A 482 1.51 -11.97 -18.48
N GLY A 483 0.99 -13.05 -19.03
CA GLY A 483 1.25 -13.46 -20.40
C GLY A 483 0.19 -14.42 -20.90
N GLU A 484 0.25 -14.77 -22.17
CA GLU A 484 -0.76 -15.60 -22.80
C GLU A 484 -0.18 -16.65 -23.74
N ILE A 485 -0.89 -17.76 -23.87
CA ILE A 485 -0.56 -18.87 -24.75
C ILE A 485 -1.84 -19.53 -25.25
N THR A 486 -1.84 -19.98 -26.51
CA THR A 486 -2.95 -20.76 -27.07
C THR A 486 -2.70 -22.24 -26.80
N LEU A 487 -3.66 -22.90 -26.15
CA LEU A 487 -3.59 -24.30 -25.74
C LEU A 487 -4.67 -25.12 -26.43
N GLN A 488 -4.36 -26.39 -26.68
CA GLN A 488 -5.31 -27.38 -27.17
C GLN A 488 -5.82 -28.22 -25.99
N PRO A 489 -6.91 -28.98 -26.13
CA PRO A 489 -7.34 -29.89 -25.08
C PRO A 489 -6.27 -30.96 -24.83
N GLY A 490 -5.91 -31.19 -23.57
CA GLY A 490 -4.83 -32.12 -23.21
C GLY A 490 -4.13 -31.76 -21.91
N ARG A 491 -3.01 -32.45 -21.65
CA ARG A 491 -2.08 -32.14 -20.56
C ARG A 491 -0.95 -31.29 -21.10
N HIS A 492 -0.64 -30.22 -20.38
CA HIS A 492 0.46 -29.31 -20.69
C HIS A 492 1.41 -29.25 -19.50
N ALA A 493 2.71 -29.36 -19.76
CA ALA A 493 3.71 -29.28 -18.71
C ALA A 493 3.73 -27.86 -18.14
N LEU A 494 3.62 -27.73 -16.82
CA LEU A 494 3.60 -26.47 -16.10
C LEU A 494 4.79 -26.41 -15.15
N ARG A 495 5.54 -25.31 -15.20
CA ARG A 495 6.63 -25.02 -14.27
C ARG A 495 6.51 -23.59 -13.77
N VAL A 496 6.61 -23.39 -12.46
CA VAL A 496 6.65 -22.07 -11.83
C VAL A 496 7.90 -21.96 -10.97
N GLU A 497 8.67 -20.90 -11.17
CA GLU A 497 9.88 -20.57 -10.44
C GLU A 497 9.64 -19.32 -9.60
N TYR A 498 10.18 -19.29 -8.39
CA TYR A 498 10.02 -18.20 -7.44
C TYR A 498 11.30 -18.04 -6.60
N PHE A 499 11.65 -16.81 -6.22
CA PHE A 499 12.59 -16.54 -5.13
C PHE A 499 12.04 -15.48 -4.17
N ASN A 500 12.50 -15.54 -2.91
CA ASN A 500 12.40 -14.47 -1.92
C ASN A 500 13.83 -14.06 -1.51
N GLY A 501 14.20 -12.81 -1.74
CA GLY A 501 15.47 -12.19 -1.38
C GLY A 501 15.46 -11.68 0.07
N GLY A 502 14.35 -11.10 0.52
CA GLY A 502 14.15 -10.67 1.90
C GLY A 502 12.83 -9.92 2.14
N GLY A 503 12.48 -9.72 3.42
CA GLY A 503 11.31 -8.90 3.78
C GLY A 503 10.02 -9.69 3.79
N GLY A 504 9.05 -9.30 2.95
CA GLY A 504 7.81 -10.07 2.77
C GLY A 504 8.03 -11.32 1.92
N SER A 505 7.01 -12.19 1.82
CA SER A 505 7.01 -13.22 0.78
C SER A 505 5.58 -13.59 0.40
N TRP A 506 5.31 -13.71 -0.89
CA TRP A 506 4.03 -14.19 -1.39
C TRP A 506 4.13 -14.67 -2.82
N LEU A 507 3.31 -15.66 -3.17
CA LEU A 507 3.15 -16.17 -4.54
C LEU A 507 1.70 -16.58 -4.77
N GLY A 508 1.09 -16.04 -5.82
CA GLY A 508 -0.19 -16.48 -6.35
C GLY A 508 -0.14 -16.71 -7.86
N ALA A 509 -0.48 -17.92 -8.30
CA ALA A 509 -0.57 -18.26 -9.72
C ALA A 509 -2.03 -18.30 -10.20
N TYR A 510 -2.33 -17.51 -11.23
CA TYR A 510 -3.67 -17.34 -11.78
C TYR A 510 -3.73 -17.74 -13.25
N PHE A 511 -4.92 -18.11 -13.70
CA PHE A 511 -5.24 -18.27 -15.12
C PHE A 511 -6.68 -17.85 -15.45
N GLU A 512 -6.92 -17.52 -16.71
CA GLU A 512 -8.23 -17.35 -17.33
C GLU A 512 -8.20 -17.88 -18.76
N GLY A 513 -9.36 -18.22 -19.31
CA GLY A 513 -9.48 -18.80 -20.64
C GLY A 513 -10.93 -18.89 -21.11
N PRO A 514 -11.20 -19.61 -22.22
CA PRO A 514 -12.55 -19.75 -22.76
C PRO A 514 -13.55 -20.25 -21.70
N GLY A 515 -14.54 -19.40 -21.37
CA GLY A 515 -15.57 -19.71 -20.36
C GLY A 515 -15.07 -19.76 -18.90
N LEU A 516 -13.81 -19.41 -18.64
CA LEU A 516 -13.19 -19.44 -17.32
C LEU A 516 -12.79 -18.02 -16.88
N PRO A 517 -13.43 -17.44 -15.86
CA PRO A 517 -13.00 -16.17 -15.30
C PRO A 517 -11.63 -16.30 -14.62
N ARG A 518 -10.90 -15.20 -14.47
CA ARG A 518 -9.62 -15.17 -13.74
C ARG A 518 -9.77 -15.71 -12.33
N GLN A 519 -9.04 -16.78 -12.06
CA GLN A 519 -8.97 -17.45 -10.77
C GLN A 519 -7.57 -18.01 -10.55
N PHE A 520 -7.26 -18.43 -9.33
CA PHE A 520 -6.09 -19.27 -9.10
C PHE A 520 -6.13 -20.48 -10.03
N ILE A 521 -4.96 -20.96 -10.45
CA ILE A 521 -4.89 -22.22 -11.19
C ILE A 521 -5.60 -23.30 -10.37
N ASP A 522 -6.60 -23.92 -10.98
CA ASP A 522 -7.49 -24.83 -10.26
C ASP A 522 -6.70 -26.09 -9.83
N PRO A 523 -6.59 -26.37 -8.52
CA PRO A 523 -5.87 -27.54 -8.03
C PRO A 523 -6.45 -28.87 -8.55
N ASN A 524 -7.73 -28.88 -8.96
CA ASN A 524 -8.36 -30.05 -9.59
C ASN A 524 -7.89 -30.28 -11.04
N LEU A 525 -7.23 -29.32 -11.67
CA LEU A 525 -6.65 -29.45 -13.01
C LEU A 525 -5.15 -29.79 -12.98
N LEU A 526 -4.54 -29.83 -11.80
CA LEU A 526 -3.12 -30.10 -11.60
C LEU A 526 -2.87 -31.58 -11.30
N THR A 527 -1.87 -32.15 -11.96
CA THR A 527 -1.32 -33.48 -11.65
C THR A 527 0.18 -33.36 -11.37
N PRO A 528 0.72 -33.98 -10.30
CA PRO A 528 2.15 -33.90 -10.01
C PRO A 528 2.99 -34.48 -11.16
N ALA A 529 4.14 -33.88 -11.44
CA ALA A 529 5.08 -34.42 -12.42
C ALA A 529 5.44 -35.87 -12.08
N ALA A 530 5.48 -36.74 -13.08
CA ALA A 530 5.92 -38.13 -12.91
C ALA A 530 7.37 -38.13 -12.37
N ARG A 531 7.62 -38.94 -11.33
CA ARG A 531 8.93 -39.06 -10.68
C ARG A 531 9.95 -39.76 -11.56
#